data_AF-A0A178TAV4-F1
#
_entry.id   AF-A0A178TAV4-F1
#
_cell.length_a   1.000
_cell.length_b   1.000
_cell.length_c   1.000
_cell.angle_alpha   90.00
_cell.angle_beta   90.00
_cell.angle_gamma   90.00
#
_symmetry.space_group_name_H-M   'P 1'
#
loop_
_entity.id
_entity.type
_entity.pdbx_description
1 polymer ?
#
loop_
_entity_poly.entity_id
_entity_poly.type
_entity_poly.pdbx_seq_one_letter_code
_entity_poly.pdbx_strand_id
1 'polypeptide(L)'
;MDVNNLKLTNHAYQRIKERFNLNCDKEGALNYCKGRLKNAERIGIIVSNEGEENVLYAIGREAYYLLLDETTIKTVTKNVKITYEPIKEKNKRNTYERIA
;
A
#
# COMPACT_ATOMS: atom_id res chain seq x y z
N MET A 1 1.92 -10.57 16.06
CA MET A 1 2.29 -11.47 14.94
C MET A 1 3.71 -12.00 15.12
N ASP A 2 3.93 -13.28 14.84
CA ASP A 2 5.28 -13.86 14.72
C ASP A 2 5.78 -13.71 13.27
N VAL A 3 6.66 -12.73 13.06
CA VAL A 3 7.24 -12.44 11.74
C VAL A 3 8.07 -13.58 11.17
N ASN A 4 8.58 -14.52 12.00
CA ASN A 4 9.46 -15.59 11.53
C ASN A 4 8.71 -16.63 10.70
N ASN A 5 7.43 -16.84 11.04
CA ASN A 5 6.54 -17.80 10.39
C ASN A 5 5.78 -17.24 9.18
N LEU A 6 6.12 -16.03 8.74
CA LEU A 6 5.49 -15.41 7.59
C LEU A 6 5.74 -16.18 6.29
N LYS A 7 4.69 -16.24 5.46
CA LYS A 7 4.71 -16.80 4.11
C LYS A 7 4.17 -15.80 3.09
N LEU A 8 4.65 -15.92 1.85
CA LEU A 8 4.13 -15.17 0.71
C LEU A 8 3.29 -16.07 -0.20
N THR A 9 2.08 -15.60 -0.51
CA THR A 9 1.36 -16.10 -1.69
C THR A 9 2.13 -15.72 -2.96
N ASN A 10 1.87 -16.43 -4.07
CA ASN A 10 2.47 -16.06 -5.35
C ASN A 10 1.99 -14.66 -5.82
N HIS A 11 0.74 -14.33 -5.53
CA HIS A 11 0.20 -12.99 -5.79
C HIS A 11 0.95 -11.91 -5.01
N ALA A 12 1.12 -12.09 -3.69
CA ALA A 12 1.87 -11.15 -2.87
C ALA A 12 3.30 -10.97 -3.38
N TYR A 13 3.98 -12.06 -3.73
CA TYR A 13 5.33 -12.02 -4.27
C TYR A 13 5.44 -11.14 -5.52
N GLN A 14 4.55 -11.32 -6.50
CA GLN A 14 4.54 -10.47 -7.70
C GLN A 14 4.29 -9.00 -7.36
N ARG A 15 3.31 -8.73 -6.50
CA ARG A 15 2.95 -7.38 -6.07
C ARG A 15 4.07 -6.68 -5.31
N ILE A 16 4.85 -7.40 -4.51
CA ILE A 16 6.03 -6.87 -3.82
C ILE A 16 7.08 -6.44 -4.85
N LYS A 17 7.38 -7.29 -5.84
CA LYS A 17 8.35 -6.95 -6.88
C LYS A 17 7.94 -5.72 -7.67
N GLU A 18 6.68 -5.66 -8.10
CA GLU A 18 6.11 -4.53 -8.84
C GLU A 18 6.14 -3.22 -8.04
N ARG A 19 5.71 -3.25 -6.76
CA ARG A 19 5.52 -2.02 -5.96
C ARG A 19 6.81 -1.49 -5.35
N PHE A 20 7.80 -2.34 -5.17
CA PHE A 20 9.07 -1.99 -4.53
C PHE A 20 10.27 -2.08 -5.48
N ASN A 21 10.06 -2.37 -6.77
CA ASN A 21 11.11 -2.55 -7.79
C ASN A 21 12.21 -3.52 -7.33
N LEU A 22 11.81 -4.62 -6.70
CA LEU A 22 12.75 -5.60 -6.14
C LEU A 22 13.09 -6.68 -7.17
N ASN A 23 14.37 -6.81 -7.50
CA ASN A 23 14.91 -7.91 -8.30
C ASN A 23 15.48 -9.00 -7.39
N CYS A 24 14.57 -9.71 -6.71
CA CYS A 24 14.92 -10.84 -5.86
C CYS A 24 13.98 -12.02 -6.12
N ASP A 25 14.35 -13.16 -5.54
CA ASP A 25 13.54 -14.35 -5.46
C ASP A 25 12.49 -14.25 -4.33
N LYS A 26 11.72 -15.32 -4.15
CA LYS A 26 10.60 -15.34 -3.19
C LYS A 26 11.10 -15.23 -1.74
N GLU A 27 12.27 -15.78 -1.44
CA GLU A 27 12.88 -15.71 -0.10
C GLU A 27 13.37 -14.30 0.22
N GLY A 28 14.06 -13.64 -0.73
CA GLY A 28 14.47 -12.25 -0.59
C GLY A 28 13.28 -11.31 -0.39
N ALA A 29 12.20 -11.50 -1.14
CA ALA A 29 10.96 -10.73 -0.99
C ALA A 29 10.30 -10.97 0.39
N LEU A 30 10.32 -12.21 0.88
CA LEU A 30 9.81 -12.54 2.21
C LEU A 30 10.64 -11.86 3.30
N ASN A 31 11.97 -11.94 3.21
CA ASN A 31 12.88 -11.31 4.17
C ASN A 31 12.72 -9.78 4.19
N TYR A 32 12.48 -9.16 3.02
CA TYR A 32 12.11 -7.76 2.93
C TYR A 32 10.84 -7.46 3.73
N CYS A 33 9.75 -8.21 3.49
CA CYS A 33 8.50 -8.03 4.24
C CYS A 33 8.66 -8.26 5.74
N LYS A 34 9.41 -9.28 6.16
CA LYS A 34 9.72 -9.54 7.57
C LYS A 34 10.41 -8.33 8.22
N GLY A 35 11.37 -7.73 7.52
CA GLY A 35 12.06 -6.52 8.01
C GLY A 35 11.13 -5.32 8.20
N ARG A 36 10.16 -5.12 7.29
CA ARG A 36 9.18 -4.03 7.37
C ARG A 36 8.13 -4.29 8.45
N LEU A 37 7.58 -5.50 8.49
CA LEU A 37 6.50 -5.88 9.41
C LEU A 37 6.92 -5.90 10.88
N LYS A 38 8.23 -6.02 11.19
CA LYS A 38 8.74 -5.84 12.56
C LYS A 38 8.38 -4.48 13.19
N ASN A 39 8.24 -3.46 12.36
CA ASN A 39 7.94 -2.08 12.79
C ASN A 39 6.56 -1.62 12.32
N ALA A 40 5.73 -2.53 11.78
CA ALA A 40 4.40 -2.20 11.30
C ALA A 40 3.37 -2.23 12.42
N GLU A 41 2.40 -1.33 12.36
CA GLU A 41 1.29 -1.27 13.29
C GLU A 41 0.12 -2.11 12.77
N ARG A 42 -0.51 -2.87 13.66
CA ARG A 42 -1.73 -3.61 13.34
C ARG A 42 -2.91 -2.64 13.36
N ILE A 43 -3.53 -2.42 12.21
CA ILE A 43 -4.67 -1.50 12.08
C ILE A 43 -5.98 -2.20 12.48
N GLY A 44 -6.18 -3.44 12.05
CA GLY A 44 -7.38 -4.19 12.37
C GLY A 44 -7.76 -5.21 11.30
N ILE A 45 -8.97 -5.74 11.41
CA ILE A 45 -9.58 -6.60 10.39
C ILE A 45 -10.29 -5.71 9.37
N ILE A 46 -10.08 -6.01 8.09
CA ILE A 46 -10.72 -5.34 6.97
C ILE A 46 -11.36 -6.38 6.06
N VAL A 47 -12.46 -5.99 5.42
CA VAL A 47 -13.18 -6.83 4.46
C VAL A 47 -12.84 -6.33 3.07
N SER A 48 -12.37 -7.23 2.21
CA SER A 48 -12.14 -6.92 0.80
C SER A 48 -13.45 -6.74 0.04
N ASN A 49 -13.39 -6.21 -1.18
CA ASN A 49 -14.58 -6.08 -2.04
C ASN A 49 -15.22 -7.44 -2.38
N GLU A 50 -14.47 -8.53 -2.28
CA GLU A 50 -14.92 -9.90 -2.51
C GLU A 50 -15.50 -10.54 -1.23
N GLY A 51 -15.59 -9.79 -0.13
CA GLY A 51 -16.11 -10.28 1.15
C GLY A 51 -15.08 -11.03 2.01
N GLU A 52 -13.83 -11.15 1.56
CA GLU A 52 -12.80 -11.83 2.34
C GLU A 52 -12.24 -10.94 3.46
N GLU A 53 -12.21 -11.48 4.68
CA GLU A 53 -11.60 -10.83 5.84
C GLU A 53 -10.07 -10.99 5.84
N ASN A 54 -9.37 -9.89 6.10
CA ASN A 54 -7.91 -9.84 6.16
C ASN A 54 -7.46 -8.97 7.34
N VAL A 55 -6.28 -9.24 7.88
CA VAL A 55 -5.64 -8.37 8.87
C VAL A 55 -4.77 -7.36 8.16
N LEU A 56 -5.02 -6.08 8.43
CA LEU A 56 -4.25 -4.97 7.87
C LEU A 56 -3.13 -4.55 8.84
N TYR A 57 -1.90 -4.58 8.33
CA TYR A 57 -0.72 -3.99 8.95
C TYR A 57 -0.24 -2.80 8.12
N ALA A 58 0.18 -1.71 8.76
CA ALA A 58 0.65 -0.52 8.06
C ALA A 58 1.98 0.00 8.62
N ILE A 59 2.83 0.51 7.72
CA ILE A 59 4.07 1.19 8.07
C ILE A 59 4.34 2.33 7.09
N GLY A 60 4.25 3.57 7.57
CA GLY A 60 4.41 4.75 6.74
C GLY A 60 3.39 4.80 5.60
N ARG A 61 3.82 4.53 4.36
CA ARG A 61 2.98 4.53 3.15
C ARG A 61 2.70 3.13 2.61
N GLU A 62 3.04 2.10 3.37
CA GLU A 62 2.92 0.71 2.98
C GLU A 62 1.83 0.04 3.81
N ALA A 63 1.01 -0.77 3.14
CA ALA A 63 -0.02 -1.57 3.77
C ALA A 63 0.14 -3.04 3.36
N TYR A 64 0.01 -3.92 4.34
CA TYR A 64 0.19 -5.36 4.22
C TYR A 64 -1.11 -6.04 4.63
N TYR A 65 -1.62 -6.88 3.74
CA TYR A 65 -2.90 -7.58 3.90
C TYR A 65 -2.57 -9.04 4.15
N LEU A 66 -2.84 -9.49 5.37
CA LEU A 66 -2.57 -10.84 5.81
C LEU A 66 -3.87 -11.62 5.97
N LEU A 67 -3.78 -12.94 5.90
CA LEU A 67 -4.86 -13.82 6.36
C LEU A 67 -5.13 -13.61 7.85
N LEU A 68 -6.30 -14.06 8.31
CA LEU A 68 -6.73 -13.95 9.71
C LEU A 68 -5.79 -14.66 10.70
N ASP A 69 -5.04 -15.66 10.24
CA ASP A 69 -4.03 -16.35 11.04
C ASP A 69 -2.73 -15.54 11.22
N GLU A 70 -2.63 -14.39 10.56
CA GLU A 70 -1.48 -13.50 10.54
C GLU A 70 -0.16 -14.19 10.10
N THR A 71 -0.24 -15.33 9.40
CA THR A 71 0.95 -16.07 8.92
C THR A 71 1.24 -15.83 7.46
N THR A 72 0.24 -15.43 6.66
CA THR A 72 0.36 -15.38 5.20
C THR A 72 0.01 -14.01 4.66
N ILE A 73 0.94 -13.41 3.92
CA ILE A 73 0.70 -12.15 3.20
C ILE A 73 -0.02 -12.47 1.89
N LYS A 74 -1.26 -11.97 1.74
CA LYS A 74 -2.04 -12.04 0.50
C LYS A 74 -1.63 -10.98 -0.50
N THR A 75 -1.44 -9.74 -0.05
CA THR A 75 -1.03 -8.64 -0.92
C THR A 75 -0.38 -7.51 -0.13
N VAL A 76 0.27 -6.61 -0.86
CA VAL A 76 0.91 -5.42 -0.32
C VAL A 76 0.49 -4.22 -1.16
N THR A 77 0.27 -3.06 -0.56
CA THR A 77 0.03 -1.83 -1.30
C THR A 77 1.03 -0.77 -0.84
N LYS A 78 1.31 0.16 -1.75
CA LYS A 78 2.19 1.30 -1.49
C LYS A 78 1.48 2.53 -2.00
N ASN A 79 1.11 3.43 -1.10
CA ASN A 79 0.55 4.71 -1.47
C ASN A 79 1.66 5.62 -1.98
N VAL A 80 1.73 5.74 -3.30
CA VAL A 80 2.56 6.76 -3.96
C VAL A 80 1.78 8.06 -3.93
N LYS A 81 2.38 9.12 -3.37
CA LYS A 81 1.75 10.45 -3.37
C LYS A 81 1.54 10.86 -4.82
N ILE A 82 0.29 10.92 -5.28
CA ILE A 82 -0.05 11.55 -6.55
C ILE A 82 0.08 13.07 -6.30
N THR A 83 1.25 13.63 -6.57
CA THR A 83 1.37 15.08 -6.75
C THR A 83 0.72 15.40 -8.08
N TYR A 84 -0.55 15.81 -8.05
CA TYR A 84 -1.11 16.55 -9.17
C TYR A 84 -0.26 17.82 -9.33
N GLU A 85 0.31 18.05 -10.52
CA GLU A 85 0.79 19.39 -10.85
C GLU A 85 -0.39 20.36 -10.62
N PRO A 86 -0.16 21.53 -10.00
CA PRO A 86 -1.24 22.49 -9.81
C PRO A 86 -1.88 22.74 -11.16
N ILE A 87 -3.19 22.46 -11.25
CA ILE A 87 -4.01 22.80 -12.41
C ILE A 87 -3.74 24.28 -12.66
N LYS A 88 -3.06 24.62 -13.76
CA LYS A 88 -2.85 26.01 -14.14
C LYS A 88 -4.23 26.60 -14.43
N GLU A 89 -4.85 27.19 -13.42
CA GLU A 89 -6.08 27.96 -13.57
C GLU A 89 -5.77 29.12 -14.53
N LYS A 90 -6.09 28.94 -15.82
CA LYS A 90 -6.27 30.07 -16.74
C LYS A 90 -7.65 30.68 -16.46
N ASN A 91 -7.86 31.23 -15.27
CA ASN A 91 -8.99 32.12 -15.00
C ASN A 91 -8.61 33.53 -15.44
N LYS A 92 -8.74 33.81 -16.74
CA LYS A 92 -8.89 35.19 -17.22
C LYS A 92 -10.31 35.65 -16.84
N ARG A 93 -10.45 36.33 -15.70
CA ARG A 93 -11.59 37.21 -15.42
C ARG A 93 -11.08 38.62 -15.18
N ASN A 94 -11.46 39.54 -16.05
CA ASN A 94 -12.10 40.80 -15.64
C ASN A 94 -12.31 41.72 -16.83
N THR A 95 -13.57 41.90 -17.22
CA THR A 95 -14.12 43.20 -17.68
C THR A 95 -15.64 43.14 -17.49
N TYR A 96 -16.10 43.54 -16.31
CA TYR A 96 -17.37 44.26 -16.19
C TYR A 96 -17.00 45.66 -15.70
N GLU A 97 -16.87 46.57 -16.65
CA GLU A 97 -16.82 48.00 -16.35
C GLU A 97 -18.16 48.41 -15.75
N ARG A 98 -18.15 48.85 -14.49
CA ARG A 98 -19.19 49.69 -13.91
C ARG A 98 -18.69 51.13 -14.03
N ILE A 99 -19.34 51.93 -14.87
CA ILE A 99 -19.36 53.40 -14.81
C ILE A 99 -20.82 53.75 -15.18
N ALA A 100 -21.68 54.01 -14.19
CA ALA A 100 -21.97 55.30 -13.56
C ALA A 100 -22.61 56.28 -14.55
#